data_AF-A0A937H394-F1
#
_entry.id   AF-A0A937H394-F1
#
_cell.length_a   1.000
_cell.length_b   1.000
_cell.length_c   1.000
_cell.angle_alpha   90.00
_cell.angle_beta   90.00
_cell.angle_gamma   90.00
#
_symmetry.space_group_name_H-M   'P 1'
#
loop_
_entity.id
_entity.type
_entity.pdbx_description
1 polymer ?
#
loop_
_entity_poly.entity_id
_entity_poly.type
_entity_poly.pdbx_seq_one_letter_code
_entity_poly.pdbx_strand_id
1 'polypeptide(L)' 'MFGWIKALKKKNKKDKKIETRLEQMKKNPYKRVDSENMSDIEKMDKGFNGKTFTINGIEVDF' A
#
# COMPACT_ATOMS: atom_id res chain seq x y z
N MET A 1 28.85 -21.76 -20.82
CA MET A 1 28.22 -22.26 -19.57
C MET A 1 27.73 -21.11 -18.67
N PHE A 2 26.87 -20.20 -19.17
CA PHE A 2 26.37 -19.06 -18.38
C PHE A 2 24.84 -19.03 -18.23
N GLY A 3 24.13 -19.96 -18.87
CA GLY A 3 22.67 -20.04 -18.82
C GLY A 3 22.14 -20.41 -17.43
N TRP A 4 22.89 -21.20 -16.66
CA TRP A 4 22.44 -21.69 -15.35
C TRP A 4 22.36 -20.56 -14.31
N ILE A 5 23.26 -19.59 -14.38
CA ILE A 5 23.29 -18.42 -13.48
C ILE A 5 22.07 -17.52 -13.72
N LYS A 6 21.63 -17.35 -14.98
CA LYS A 6 20.40 -16.60 -15.32
C LYS A 6 19.14 -17.30 -14.80
N ALA A 7 19.10 -18.64 -14.83
CA ALA A 7 17.96 -19.41 -14.34
C ALA A 7 17.78 -19.32 -12.81
N LEU A 8 18.89 -19.28 -12.06
CA LEU A 8 18.89 -19.06 -10.61
C LEU A 8 18.37 -17.66 -10.22
N LYS A 9 18.73 -16.62 -10.99
CA LYS A 9 18.22 -15.25 -10.76
C LYS A 9 16.70 -15.13 -10.98
N LYS A 10 16.12 -15.93 -11.89
CA LYS A 10 14.70 -15.85 -12.25
C LYS A 10 13.75 -16.38 -11.17
N LYS A 11 14.20 -17.30 -10.30
CA LYS A 11 13.36 -17.93 -9.26
C LYS A 11 13.05 -17.03 -8.05
N ASN A 12 13.78 -15.94 -7.84
CA ASN A 12 13.59 -15.06 -6.66
C ASN A 12 12.64 -13.88 -6.90
N LYS A 13 11.97 -13.81 -8.06
CA LYS A 13 10.88 -12.86 -8.25
C LYS A 13 9.66 -13.42 -7.53
N LYS A 14 9.63 -13.31 -6.20
CA LYS A 14 8.38 -13.45 -5.43
C LYS A 14 7.43 -12.43 -6.02
N ASP A 15 6.40 -12.89 -6.70
CA ASP A 15 5.30 -12.05 -7.15
C ASP A 15 4.76 -11.37 -5.89
N LYS A 16 5.15 -10.11 -5.66
CA LYS A 16 4.60 -9.31 -4.57
C LYS A 16 3.12 -9.21 -4.92
N LYS A 17 2.29 -10.00 -4.25
CA LYS A 17 0.84 -9.89 -4.32
C LYS A 17 0.54 -8.43 -3.96
N ILE A 18 0.10 -7.65 -4.94
CA ILE A 18 -0.24 -6.25 -4.74
C ILE A 18 -1.47 -6.27 -3.84
N GLU A 19 -1.28 -5.95 -2.57
CA GLU A 19 -2.37 -5.94 -1.60
C GLU A 19 -3.37 -4.87 -2.00
N THR A 20 -4.65 -5.20 -1.91
CA THR A 20 -5.70 -4.23 -2.18
C THR A 20 -5.69 -3.15 -1.09
N ARG A 21 -6.17 -1.95 -1.44
CA ARG A 21 -6.26 -0.82 -0.50
C ARG A 21 -7.02 -1.20 0.78
N LEU A 22 -8.11 -1.97 0.64
CA LEU A 22 -8.91 -2.50 1.74
C LEU A 22 -8.11 -3.47 2.63
N GLU A 23 -7.33 -4.37 2.05
CA GLU A 23 -6.49 -5.29 2.81
C GLU A 23 -5.40 -4.55 3.60
N GLN A 24 -4.82 -3.49 3.02
CA GLN A 24 -3.83 -2.64 3.70
C GLN A 24 -4.46 -1.88 4.89
N MET A 25 -5.68 -1.36 4.73
CA MET A 25 -6.42 -0.73 5.83
C MET A 25 -6.77 -1.71 6.95
N LYS A 26 -7.18 -2.93 6.62
CA LYS A 26 -7.48 -3.96 7.64
C LYS A 26 -6.27 -4.28 8.50
N LYS A 27 -5.05 -4.19 7.95
CA LYS A 27 -3.82 -4.38 8.70
C LYS A 27 -3.48 -3.21 9.61
N ASN A 28 -3.71 -1.98 9.16
CA ASN A 28 -3.51 -0.79 9.97
C ASN A 28 -4.56 0.30 9.64
N PRO A 29 -5.68 0.34 10.38
CA PRO A 29 -6.78 1.26 10.08
C PRO A 29 -6.46 2.72 10.41
N TYR A 30 -5.40 2.98 11.20
CA TYR A 30 -5.00 4.33 11.60
C TYR A 30 -3.94 4.95 10.67
N LYS A 31 -3.39 4.18 9.72
CA LYS A 31 -2.39 4.67 8.76
C LYS A 31 -3.04 4.85 7.39
N ARG A 32 -2.90 6.07 6.84
CA ARG A 32 -3.29 6.35 5.45
C ARG A 32 -2.42 5.56 4.48
N VAL A 33 -3.06 4.81 3.58
CA VAL A 33 -2.41 3.91 2.62
C VAL A 33 -1.39 4.64 1.75
N ASP A 34 -1.68 5.86 1.29
CA ASP A 34 -0.82 6.60 0.36
C ASP A 34 0.17 7.55 1.06
N SER A 35 0.27 7.49 2.39
CA SER A 35 0.99 8.49 3.20
C SER A 35 2.42 8.12 3.59
N GLU A 36 2.91 6.98 3.13
CA GLU A 36 4.22 6.45 3.54
C GLU A 36 5.39 7.39 3.19
N ASN A 37 5.24 8.19 2.13
CA ASN A 37 6.23 9.18 1.70
C ASN A 37 5.76 10.63 1.91
N MET A 38 4.67 10.86 2.64
CA MET A 38 4.16 12.22 2.90
C MET A 38 4.50 12.66 4.32
N SER A 39 4.93 13.92 4.46
CA SER A 39 5.07 14.57 5.75
C SER A 39 3.70 14.83 6.39
N ASP A 40 3.67 15.10 7.70
CA ASP A 40 2.40 15.38 8.38
C ASP A 40 1.72 16.66 7.86
N ILE A 41 2.50 17.64 7.42
CA ILE A 41 1.99 18.87 6.79
C ILE A 41 1.31 18.53 5.45
N GLU A 42 1.99 17.77 4.58
CA GLU A 42 1.42 17.36 3.30
C GLU A 42 0.16 16.50 3.46
N LYS A 43 0.08 15.69 4.52
CA LYS A 43 -1.15 14.93 4.84
C LYS A 43 -2.31 15.86 5.18
N MET A 44 -2.06 16.92 5.95
CA MET A 44 -3.09 17.91 6.29
C MET A 44 -3.49 18.74 5.07
N ASP A 45 -2.52 19.16 4.26
CA ASP A 45 -2.73 20.04 3.10
C ASP A 45 -3.47 19.33 1.95
N LYS A 46 -3.19 18.04 1.74
CA LYS A 46 -3.92 17.20 0.78
C LYS A 46 -5.38 16.98 1.18
N GLY A 47 -5.73 17.27 2.43
CA GLY A 47 -7.08 17.24 2.94
C GLY A 47 -7.72 15.86 2.79
N PHE A 48 -9.01 15.87 2.45
CA PHE A 48 -9.82 14.68 2.27
C PHE A 48 -10.00 14.42 0.77
N ASN A 49 -9.59 13.26 0.25
CA ASN A 49 -9.62 12.99 -1.20
C ASN A 49 -11.04 12.63 -1.71
N GLY A 50 -12.00 12.42 -0.81
CA GLY A 50 -13.39 12.09 -1.12
C GLY A 50 -13.62 10.61 -1.43
N LYS A 51 -12.59 9.76 -1.41
CA LYS A 51 -12.71 8.30 -1.47
C LYS A 51 -12.70 7.73 -0.06
N THR A 52 -13.82 7.88 0.64
CA THR A 52 -14.06 7.26 1.94
C THR A 52 -14.35 5.79 1.80
N PHE A 53 -13.86 4.99 2.74
CA PHE A 53 -14.35 3.64 2.97
C PHE A 53 -14.99 3.58 4.35
N THR A 54 -16.16 2.97 4.41
CA THR A 54 -16.81 2.68 5.68
C THR A 54 -16.21 1.39 6.24
N ILE A 55 -15.45 1.50 7.33
CA ILE A 55 -14.93 0.35 8.07
C ILE A 55 -15.62 0.33 9.43
N ASN A 56 -16.44 -0.68 9.69
CA ASN A 56 -17.19 -0.84 10.94
C ASN A 56 -18.02 0.41 11.33
N GLY A 57 -18.55 1.14 10.36
CA GLY A 57 -19.33 2.37 10.59
C GLY A 57 -18.49 3.64 10.77
N ILE A 58 -17.16 3.54 10.74
CA ILE A 58 -16.25 4.70 10.72
C ILE A 58 -15.88 4.99 9.27
N GLU A 59 -16.08 6.25 8.85
CA GLU A 59 -15.61 6.73 7.56
C GLU A 59 -14.11 7.02 7.66
N VAL A 60 -13.32 6.26 6.91
CA VAL A 60 -11.87 6.41 6.85
C VAL A 60 -11.51 6.92 5.46
N ASP A 61 -10.78 8.04 5.42
CA ASP A 61 -10.27 8.64 4.18
C ASP A 61 -8.74 8.76 4.22
N PHE A 62 -8.16 8.81 3.02
CA PHE A 62 -6.71 8.72 2.80
C PHE A 62 -6.12 10.02 2.27
#